data_AF-A0A2T3NUP0-F1
#
_entry.id   AF-A0A2T3NUP0-F1
#
_cell.length_a   1.000
_cell.length_b   1.000
_cell.length_c   1.000
_cell.angle_alpha   90.00
_cell.angle_beta   90.00
_cell.angle_gamma   90.00
#
_symmetry.space_group_name_H-M   'P 1'
#
loop_
_entity.id
_entity.type
_entity.pdbx_description
1 polymer ?
#
loop_
_entity_poly.entity_id
_entity_poly.type
_entity_poly.pdbx_seq_one_letter_code
_entity_poly.pdbx_strand_id
1 'polypeptide(L)'
;MNRFKIFGISSAVLLLSTPVLAADYANVEQGDVLNVTLHQLKPTQPSVGYDQVYYKLGRFQYDVKKQFDEVCEANGQKGLESFDATSHPNIAATFACEDEVGAHKGDMKTVVIAPDNKLYLTDGHHTFNTFWHMNGGGADFNINVVVDKDYRELPSMDAFWQAMIEDKNTWLFNKEGNAIAYSELPQSLGLQHFGNDQYRALMYFSRGVGWDKPKSPVPFLEFYWTKSLREDIDISQFDLKTMPGYLAAIEANSQAILALKDKDLGGSGKSVEEMGQFTSFDKAGLEKAAKRNSKLDYMLRYKTASTFNGLAYDKAVNYSKAFVSNDEFSIEAKQDLMALPALNNEGMINAIVEIPTGTSAKWELNKENTNQVIWEFKKGKPRVVNYLGYPGNYGTIPQTALPKELGGDGDPLDVIVLGQAVPRGEVVQARLIGVLKMLDDGEQDDKLIAVIANDSPFQDVTSMKQLDSEFGGVSDIIKLWFANYKGADGGMEVQGYEEAPVAQEVLQQAMEYHSEQG
;
A
#
# COMPACT_ATOMS: atom_id res chain seq x y z
N MET A 1 17.30 61.60 22.84
CA MET A 1 18.23 60.99 21.86
C MET A 1 18.30 59.51 22.22
N ASN A 2 17.88 58.50 21.47
CA ASN A 2 17.65 58.30 20.03
C ASN A 2 16.33 57.52 19.83
N ARG A 3 15.56 57.85 18.79
CA ARG A 3 14.45 57.02 18.29
C ARG A 3 15.04 56.01 17.30
N PHE A 4 15.01 54.72 17.60
CA PHE A 4 15.24 53.67 16.60
C PHE A 4 13.91 53.36 15.90
N LYS A 5 13.86 53.63 14.59
CA LYS A 5 12.79 53.15 13.70
C LYS A 5 13.12 51.72 13.30
N ILE A 6 12.23 50.77 13.61
CA ILE A 6 12.27 49.42 13.07
C ILE A 6 11.57 49.46 11.71
N PHE A 7 12.31 49.18 10.64
CA PHE A 7 11.77 48.91 9.31
C PHE A 7 11.28 47.45 9.29
N GLY A 8 9.97 47.25 9.13
CA GLY A 8 9.41 45.94 8.81
C GLY A 8 9.65 45.61 7.34
N ILE A 9 10.45 44.59 7.06
CA ILE A 9 10.55 44.00 5.73
C ILE A 9 9.45 42.96 5.62
N SER A 10 8.38 43.29 4.89
CA SER A 10 7.34 42.34 4.51
C SER A 10 7.86 41.54 3.32
N SER A 11 8.38 40.33 3.55
CA SER A 11 8.69 39.38 2.49
C SER A 11 7.39 38.82 1.92
N ALA A 12 6.88 39.46 0.86
CA ALA A 12 5.87 38.85 0.01
C ALA A 12 6.52 37.70 -0.76
N VAL A 13 6.23 36.47 -0.35
CA VAL A 13 6.57 35.27 -1.14
C VAL A 13 5.68 35.28 -2.38
N LEU A 14 6.23 35.74 -3.51
CA LEU A 14 5.62 35.56 -4.81
C LEU A 14 5.66 34.05 -5.13
N LEU A 15 4.53 33.37 -4.97
CA LEU A 15 4.31 32.05 -5.55
C LEU A 15 4.32 32.21 -7.08
N LEU A 16 5.48 32.01 -7.69
CA LEU A 16 5.58 31.82 -9.13
C LEU A 16 4.90 30.48 -9.47
N SER A 17 3.62 30.54 -9.82
CA SER A 17 2.95 29.46 -10.51
C SER A 17 3.65 29.28 -11.87
N THR A 18 4.45 28.23 -12.01
CA THR A 18 4.92 27.83 -13.34
C THR A 18 3.68 27.45 -14.16
N PRO A 19 3.45 28.09 -15.32
CA PRO A 19 2.37 27.66 -16.19
C PRO A 19 2.67 26.23 -16.63
N VAL A 20 1.74 25.32 -16.36
CA VAL A 20 1.74 23.99 -16.99
C VAL A 20 1.64 24.25 -18.48
N LEU A 21 2.74 24.05 -19.21
CA LEU A 21 2.72 24.08 -20.67
C LEU A 21 1.74 22.98 -21.10
N ALA A 22 0.63 23.37 -21.73
CA ALA A 22 -0.26 22.43 -22.38
C ALA A 22 0.58 21.66 -23.41
N ALA A 23 0.46 20.34 -23.41
CA ALA A 23 1.11 19.51 -24.41
C ALA A 23 0.62 19.96 -25.80
N ASP A 24 1.54 20.33 -26.69
CA ASP A 24 1.20 20.79 -28.03
C ASP A 24 1.03 19.57 -28.95
N TYR A 25 -0.23 19.22 -29.20
CA TYR A 25 -0.59 18.13 -30.12
C TYR A 25 -0.84 18.63 -31.55
N ALA A 26 -0.47 19.87 -31.92
CA ALA A 26 -0.87 20.50 -33.19
C ALA A 26 -0.59 19.66 -34.45
N ASN A 27 0.46 18.84 -34.46
CA ASN A 27 0.83 17.99 -35.61
C ASN A 27 0.53 16.50 -35.42
N VAL A 28 -0.25 16.13 -34.40
CA VAL A 28 -0.66 14.75 -34.15
C VAL A 28 -1.90 14.42 -34.97
N GLU A 29 -1.95 13.23 -35.58
CA GLU A 29 -3.09 12.74 -36.36
C GLU A 29 -3.63 11.40 -35.84
N GLN A 30 -4.79 11.00 -36.35
CA GLN A 30 -5.34 9.67 -36.09
C GLN A 30 -4.35 8.57 -36.54
N GLY A 31 -4.13 7.59 -35.67
CA GLY A 31 -3.21 6.48 -35.88
C GLY A 31 -1.80 6.72 -35.36
N ASP A 32 -1.47 7.94 -34.92
CA ASP A 32 -0.17 8.24 -34.31
C ASP A 32 0.01 7.55 -32.97
N VAL A 33 1.28 7.26 -32.65
CA VAL A 33 1.69 6.73 -31.35
C VAL A 33 2.28 7.87 -30.54
N LEU A 34 1.68 8.14 -29.38
CA LEU A 34 2.09 9.20 -28.48
C LEU A 34 2.74 8.64 -27.23
N ASN A 35 3.90 9.18 -26.86
CA ASN A 35 4.45 8.98 -25.54
C ASN A 35 3.82 9.97 -24.56
N VAL A 36 3.25 9.46 -23.47
CA VAL A 36 2.49 10.23 -22.49
C VAL A 36 2.81 9.75 -21.07
N THR A 37 2.58 10.60 -20.07
CA THR A 37 2.46 10.15 -18.69
C THR A 37 1.01 9.82 -18.35
N LEU A 38 0.80 8.91 -17.40
CA LEU A 38 -0.54 8.52 -16.97
C LEU A 38 -1.40 9.68 -16.46
N HIS A 39 -0.80 10.71 -15.85
CA HIS A 39 -1.52 11.89 -15.39
C HIS A 39 -2.16 12.72 -16.52
N GLN A 40 -1.61 12.66 -17.74
CA GLN A 40 -2.15 13.40 -18.89
C GLN A 40 -3.46 12.81 -19.40
N LEU A 41 -3.75 11.55 -19.07
CA LEU A 41 -4.88 10.79 -19.60
C LEU A 41 -6.17 11.07 -18.81
N LYS A 42 -7.22 11.48 -19.51
CA LYS A 42 -8.56 11.70 -18.94
C LYS A 42 -9.44 10.45 -19.09
N PRO A 43 -9.91 9.86 -17.99
CA PRO A 43 -10.83 8.72 -18.04
C PRO A 43 -12.16 9.03 -18.73
N THR A 44 -12.70 8.07 -19.46
CA THR A 44 -14.01 8.14 -20.12
C THR A 44 -15.05 7.21 -19.48
N GLN A 45 -14.72 6.64 -18.32
CA GLN A 45 -15.60 5.82 -17.48
C GLN A 45 -15.40 6.17 -15.99
N PRO A 46 -16.45 6.12 -15.15
CA PRO A 46 -16.39 6.55 -13.74
C PRO A 46 -15.94 5.46 -12.77
N SER A 47 -15.95 4.20 -13.19
CA SER A 47 -15.67 3.05 -12.33
C SER A 47 -14.76 2.05 -13.02
N VAL A 48 -14.05 1.25 -12.22
CA VAL A 48 -13.33 0.05 -12.68
C VAL A 48 -13.61 -1.07 -11.70
N GLY A 49 -13.49 -2.31 -12.14
CA GLY A 49 -13.49 -3.47 -11.23
C GLY A 49 -12.14 -3.58 -10.52
N TYR A 50 -12.07 -3.24 -9.23
CA TYR A 50 -10.79 -3.21 -8.50
C TYR A 50 -10.12 -4.59 -8.48
N ASP A 51 -10.90 -5.67 -8.33
CA ASP A 51 -10.35 -7.03 -8.26
C ASP A 51 -9.62 -7.43 -9.56
N GLN A 52 -10.01 -6.87 -10.71
CA GLN A 52 -9.30 -7.09 -11.96
C GLN A 52 -7.93 -6.41 -11.97
N VAL A 53 -7.80 -5.24 -11.33
CA VAL A 53 -6.52 -4.55 -11.11
C VAL A 53 -5.69 -5.29 -10.06
N TYR A 54 -6.30 -5.68 -8.94
CA TYR A 54 -5.67 -6.44 -7.86
C TYR A 54 -5.13 -7.80 -8.31
N TYR A 55 -5.80 -8.48 -9.24
CA TYR A 55 -5.25 -9.65 -9.89
C TYR A 55 -3.86 -9.38 -10.49
N LYS A 56 -3.74 -8.31 -11.29
CA LYS A 56 -2.49 -7.97 -11.99
C LYS A 56 -1.41 -7.56 -11.00
N LEU A 57 -1.73 -6.68 -10.06
CA LEU A 57 -0.83 -6.27 -8.98
C LEU A 57 -0.34 -7.47 -8.16
N GLY A 58 -1.26 -8.37 -7.80
CA GLY A 58 -0.94 -9.63 -7.12
C GLY A 58 -0.02 -10.52 -7.90
N ARG A 59 -0.21 -10.63 -9.22
CA ARG A 59 0.70 -11.40 -10.08
C ARG A 59 2.10 -10.80 -10.11
N PHE A 60 2.23 -9.49 -10.23
CA PHE A 60 3.53 -8.80 -10.30
C PHE A 60 4.37 -8.99 -9.05
N GLN A 61 3.74 -9.17 -7.87
CA GLN A 61 4.45 -9.48 -6.63
C GLN A 61 5.19 -10.84 -6.65
N TYR A 62 4.74 -11.80 -7.47
CA TYR A 62 5.35 -13.13 -7.57
C TYR A 62 6.12 -13.34 -8.87
N ASP A 63 5.77 -12.59 -9.93
CA ASP A 63 6.31 -12.72 -11.27
C ASP A 63 6.62 -11.32 -11.80
N VAL A 64 7.76 -10.79 -11.38
CA VAL A 64 8.26 -9.46 -11.79
C VAL A 64 8.51 -9.43 -13.30
N LYS A 65 8.89 -10.56 -13.92
CA LYS A 65 9.01 -10.64 -15.39
C LYS A 65 7.70 -10.24 -16.06
N LYS A 66 6.56 -10.72 -15.53
CA LYS A 66 5.23 -10.36 -16.07
C LYS A 66 4.87 -8.88 -15.92
N GLN A 67 5.47 -8.17 -14.97
CA GLN A 67 5.30 -6.72 -14.87
C GLN A 67 5.90 -6.01 -16.10
N PHE A 68 7.15 -6.31 -16.43
CA PHE A 68 7.84 -5.71 -17.58
C PHE A 68 7.26 -6.18 -18.91
N ASP A 69 6.87 -7.46 -19.00
CA ASP A 69 6.21 -8.05 -20.16
C ASP A 69 4.91 -7.31 -20.51
N GLU A 70 4.08 -6.99 -19.52
CA GLU A 70 2.84 -6.23 -19.76
C GLU A 70 3.10 -4.78 -20.15
N VAL A 71 4.20 -4.17 -19.72
CA VAL A 71 4.61 -2.83 -20.20
C VAL A 71 5.01 -2.89 -21.67
N CYS A 72 5.78 -3.90 -22.09
CA CYS A 72 6.12 -4.13 -23.49
C CYS A 72 4.86 -4.39 -24.34
N GLU A 73 3.96 -5.28 -23.90
CA GLU A 73 2.69 -5.56 -24.57
C GLU A 73 1.86 -4.27 -24.74
N ALA A 74 1.74 -3.46 -23.68
CA ALA A 74 0.97 -2.21 -23.71
C ALA A 74 1.56 -1.14 -24.65
N ASN A 75 2.88 -1.18 -24.87
CA ASN A 75 3.58 -0.35 -25.85
C ASN A 75 3.52 -0.90 -27.29
N GLY A 76 2.83 -2.03 -27.52
CA GLY A 76 2.75 -2.67 -28.83
C GLY A 76 4.06 -3.32 -29.25
N GLN A 77 4.86 -3.79 -28.28
CA GLN A 77 6.20 -4.36 -28.48
C GLN A 77 6.24 -5.88 -28.30
N LYS A 78 5.07 -6.52 -28.37
CA LYS A 78 4.83 -7.97 -28.22
C LYS A 78 5.10 -8.55 -26.83
N GLY A 79 6.27 -8.34 -26.25
CA GLY A 79 6.63 -8.91 -24.95
C GLY A 79 8.04 -8.52 -24.49
N LEU A 80 8.44 -9.02 -23.31
CA LEU A 80 9.74 -8.75 -22.73
C LEU A 80 10.84 -9.64 -23.33
N GLU A 81 11.90 -9.02 -23.84
CA GLU A 81 13.11 -9.72 -24.27
C GLU A 81 14.07 -9.93 -23.09
N SER A 82 14.45 -8.86 -22.38
CA SER A 82 15.37 -8.94 -21.25
C SER A 82 15.18 -7.84 -20.20
N PHE A 83 15.52 -8.16 -18.95
CA PHE A 83 15.53 -7.26 -17.80
C PHE A 83 16.51 -7.79 -16.74
N ASP A 84 16.93 -6.94 -15.80
CA ASP A 84 17.78 -7.31 -14.68
C ASP A 84 17.33 -6.63 -13.36
N ALA A 85 18.13 -6.78 -12.30
CA ALA A 85 17.81 -6.27 -10.96
C ALA A 85 17.80 -4.73 -10.86
N THR A 86 18.40 -4.02 -11.83
CA THR A 86 18.42 -2.56 -11.92
C THR A 86 17.33 -2.00 -12.83
N SER A 87 16.64 -2.87 -13.57
CA SER A 87 15.52 -2.49 -14.43
C SER A 87 14.41 -1.80 -13.66
N HIS A 88 13.87 -0.74 -14.24
CA HIS A 88 12.75 0.02 -13.70
C HIS A 88 11.64 0.12 -14.75
N PRO A 89 10.39 -0.29 -14.44
CA PRO A 89 9.33 -0.41 -15.44
C PRO A 89 8.94 0.93 -16.08
N ASN A 90 9.17 2.05 -15.38
CA ASN A 90 8.96 3.41 -15.90
C ASN A 90 10.16 3.98 -16.71
N ILE A 91 11.25 3.23 -16.87
CA ILE A 91 12.45 3.71 -17.56
C ILE A 91 12.79 2.71 -18.67
N ALA A 92 12.24 2.95 -19.86
CA ALA A 92 12.35 2.04 -21.01
C ALA A 92 13.80 1.64 -21.32
N ALA A 93 14.78 2.53 -21.12
CA ALA A 93 16.19 2.24 -21.37
C ALA A 93 16.82 1.18 -20.44
N THR A 94 16.09 0.74 -19.40
CA THR A 94 16.60 -0.21 -18.40
C THR A 94 16.16 -1.65 -18.64
N PHE A 95 15.38 -1.93 -19.69
CA PHE A 95 14.96 -3.27 -20.12
C PHE A 95 14.76 -3.30 -21.64
N ALA A 96 14.66 -4.47 -22.25
CA ALA A 96 14.45 -4.62 -23.69
C ALA A 96 13.16 -5.39 -23.99
N CYS A 97 12.40 -4.91 -24.97
CA CYS A 97 11.22 -5.59 -25.49
C CYS A 97 11.52 -6.24 -26.84
N GLU A 98 10.73 -7.24 -27.23
CA GLU A 98 10.97 -8.03 -28.44
C GLU A 98 10.89 -7.19 -29.73
N ASP A 99 9.97 -6.21 -29.79
CA ASP A 99 9.75 -5.37 -30.96
C ASP A 99 9.81 -3.87 -30.64
N GLU A 100 9.87 -3.03 -31.67
CA GLU A 100 9.83 -1.57 -31.56
C GLU A 100 8.46 -1.07 -31.06
N VAL A 101 8.45 0.09 -30.40
CA VAL A 101 7.22 0.74 -29.92
C VAL A 101 6.24 0.92 -31.07
N GLY A 102 5.00 0.46 -30.88
CA GLY A 102 3.95 0.58 -31.88
C GLY A 102 4.05 -0.39 -33.07
N ALA A 103 4.92 -1.40 -33.02
CA ALA A 103 4.94 -2.47 -34.02
C ALA A 103 3.57 -3.18 -34.11
N HIS A 104 2.90 -3.33 -32.97
CA HIS A 104 1.57 -3.94 -32.83
C HIS A 104 0.55 -2.94 -32.30
N LYS A 105 0.22 -1.90 -33.07
CA LYS A 105 -0.74 -0.84 -32.66
C LYS A 105 -2.10 -1.36 -32.20
N GLY A 106 -2.54 -2.53 -32.68
CA GLY A 106 -3.80 -3.16 -32.26
C GLY A 106 -3.82 -3.67 -30.82
N ASP A 107 -2.66 -3.86 -30.20
CA ASP A 107 -2.54 -4.30 -28.81
C ASP A 107 -2.46 -3.11 -27.82
N MET A 108 -2.11 -1.93 -28.35
CA MET A 108 -1.93 -0.70 -27.58
C MET A 108 -3.25 -0.12 -27.09
N LYS A 109 -3.14 0.76 -26.08
CA LYS A 109 -4.28 1.48 -25.52
C LYS A 109 -4.53 2.76 -26.29
N THR A 110 -5.82 3.06 -26.45
CA THR A 110 -6.27 4.12 -27.33
C THR A 110 -6.71 5.34 -26.57
N VAL A 111 -6.44 6.49 -27.16
CA VAL A 111 -6.91 7.79 -26.73
C VAL A 111 -7.60 8.50 -27.89
N VAL A 112 -8.39 9.51 -27.56
CA VAL A 112 -8.90 10.47 -28.52
C VAL A 112 -8.48 11.88 -28.12
N ILE A 113 -8.36 12.77 -29.10
CA ILE A 113 -8.02 14.18 -28.86
C ILE A 113 -9.31 15.00 -28.92
N ALA A 114 -9.61 15.75 -27.86
CA ALA A 114 -10.81 16.58 -27.78
C ALA A 114 -10.55 18.03 -28.26
N PRO A 115 -11.60 18.84 -28.51
CA PRO A 115 -11.49 20.27 -28.84
C PRO A 115 -10.67 21.12 -27.85
N ASP A 116 -10.55 20.68 -26.60
CA ASP A 116 -9.73 21.35 -25.58
C ASP A 116 -8.24 20.90 -25.60
N ASN A 117 -7.82 20.19 -26.64
CA ASN A 117 -6.49 19.60 -26.82
C ASN A 117 -6.07 18.64 -25.70
N LYS A 118 -7.01 18.00 -25.00
CA LYS A 118 -6.70 16.95 -24.01
C LYS A 118 -6.92 15.56 -24.59
N LEU A 119 -6.19 14.60 -24.00
CA LEU A 119 -6.29 13.18 -24.34
C LEU A 119 -7.30 12.49 -23.43
N TYR A 120 -8.31 11.87 -24.04
CA TYR A 120 -9.31 11.07 -23.33
C TYR A 120 -9.07 9.59 -23.63
N LEU A 121 -8.87 8.80 -22.58
CA LEU A 121 -8.55 7.37 -22.66
C LEU A 121 -9.79 6.56 -23.03
N THR A 122 -9.81 5.93 -24.20
CA THR A 122 -10.95 5.13 -24.70
C THR A 122 -10.78 3.63 -24.44
N ASP A 123 -9.55 3.12 -24.36
CA ASP A 123 -9.24 1.77 -23.85
C ASP A 123 -8.13 1.82 -22.80
N GLY A 124 -8.11 0.87 -21.88
CA GLY A 124 -6.96 0.65 -21.00
C GLY A 124 -7.10 1.12 -19.55
N HIS A 125 -8.28 1.56 -19.09
CA HIS A 125 -8.45 2.06 -17.72
C HIS A 125 -7.98 1.06 -16.66
N HIS A 126 -8.24 -0.24 -16.79
CA HIS A 126 -7.71 -1.26 -15.87
C HIS A 126 -6.18 -1.44 -15.98
N THR A 127 -5.64 -1.49 -17.21
CA THR A 127 -4.20 -1.66 -17.45
C THR A 127 -3.43 -0.48 -16.87
N PHE A 128 -3.86 0.75 -17.16
CA PHE A 128 -3.16 1.94 -16.70
C PHE A 128 -3.39 2.24 -15.21
N ASN A 129 -4.53 1.86 -14.62
CA ASN A 129 -4.64 1.82 -13.17
C ASN A 129 -3.73 0.75 -12.54
N THR A 130 -3.44 -0.35 -13.23
CA THR A 130 -2.42 -1.32 -12.76
C THR A 130 -1.04 -0.67 -12.79
N PHE A 131 -0.65 0.00 -13.88
CA PHE A 131 0.64 0.68 -13.99
C PHE A 131 0.79 1.86 -13.02
N TRP A 132 -0.32 2.53 -12.71
CA TRP A 132 -0.35 3.56 -11.68
C TRP A 132 0.04 3.00 -10.29
N HIS A 133 -0.46 1.81 -9.94
CA HIS A 133 -0.39 1.24 -8.60
C HIS A 133 0.69 0.16 -8.42
N MET A 134 1.35 -0.28 -9.48
CA MET A 134 2.44 -1.26 -9.39
C MET A 134 3.71 -0.63 -8.81
N ASN A 135 4.63 -1.47 -8.33
CA ASN A 135 5.94 -1.02 -7.88
C ASN A 135 6.71 -0.34 -9.04
N GLY A 136 7.27 0.85 -8.81
CA GLY A 136 7.88 1.66 -9.88
C GLY A 136 6.87 2.31 -10.84
N GLY A 137 5.58 2.28 -10.49
CA GLY A 137 4.47 2.96 -11.16
C GLY A 137 4.34 4.44 -10.79
N GLY A 138 3.15 5.01 -11.03
CA GLY A 138 2.75 6.33 -10.54
C GLY A 138 2.14 7.23 -11.62
N ALA A 139 1.83 8.47 -11.22
CA ALA A 139 1.22 9.48 -12.09
C ALA A 139 2.12 9.85 -13.28
N ASP A 140 3.44 9.88 -13.04
CA ASP A 140 4.47 10.19 -14.05
C ASP A 140 4.95 8.94 -14.80
N PHE A 141 4.17 7.85 -14.77
CA PHE A 141 4.52 6.64 -15.52
C PHE A 141 4.36 6.89 -17.02
N ASN A 142 5.46 6.74 -17.76
CA ASN A 142 5.53 6.92 -19.20
C ASN A 142 5.02 5.68 -19.92
N ILE A 143 4.11 5.88 -20.86
CA ILE A 143 3.56 4.82 -21.70
C ILE A 143 3.25 5.37 -23.09
N ASN A 144 3.16 4.48 -24.07
CA ASN A 144 2.75 4.84 -25.41
C ASN A 144 1.29 4.47 -25.67
N VAL A 145 0.54 5.39 -26.28
CA VAL A 145 -0.87 5.23 -26.63
C VAL A 145 -1.08 5.50 -28.12
N VAL A 146 -2.14 4.95 -28.70
CA VAL A 146 -2.53 5.21 -30.09
C VAL A 146 -3.67 6.22 -30.13
N VAL A 147 -3.58 7.23 -31.00
CA VAL A 147 -4.69 8.14 -31.26
C VAL A 147 -5.73 7.43 -32.13
N ASP A 148 -6.83 7.00 -31.53
CA ASP A 148 -7.90 6.29 -32.24
C ASP A 148 -8.74 7.25 -33.08
N LYS A 149 -8.97 8.47 -32.59
CA LYS A 149 -9.71 9.50 -33.30
C LYS A 149 -9.34 10.91 -32.83
N ASP A 150 -9.43 11.85 -33.75
CA ASP A 150 -9.21 13.27 -33.49
C ASP A 150 -10.52 14.05 -33.66
N TYR A 151 -10.95 14.73 -32.61
CA TYR A 151 -12.19 15.51 -32.56
C TYR A 151 -11.94 17.01 -32.43
N ARG A 152 -10.71 17.50 -32.61
CA ARG A 152 -10.40 18.91 -32.38
C ARG A 152 -11.22 19.88 -33.23
N GLU A 153 -11.64 19.44 -34.41
CA GLU A 153 -12.49 20.23 -35.33
C GLU A 153 -13.97 20.31 -34.91
N LEU A 154 -14.39 19.61 -33.84
CA LEU A 154 -15.75 19.74 -33.33
C LEU A 154 -15.98 21.12 -32.68
N PRO A 155 -17.16 21.73 -32.86
CA PRO A 155 -17.41 23.13 -32.49
C PRO A 155 -17.47 23.39 -30.98
N SER A 156 -17.61 22.35 -30.15
CA SER A 156 -17.69 22.48 -28.69
C SER A 156 -17.41 21.15 -27.97
N MET A 157 -17.17 21.24 -26.66
CA MET A 157 -17.07 20.05 -25.81
C MET A 157 -18.40 19.28 -25.72
N ASP A 158 -19.55 19.94 -25.83
CA ASP A 158 -20.84 19.23 -25.88
C ASP A 158 -20.97 18.39 -27.15
N ALA A 159 -20.56 18.93 -28.31
CA ALA A 159 -20.51 18.17 -29.56
C ALA A 159 -19.54 16.99 -29.46
N PHE A 160 -18.39 17.18 -28.80
CA PHE A 160 -17.45 16.10 -28.49
C PHE A 160 -18.08 14.99 -27.65
N TRP A 161 -18.77 15.31 -26.56
CA TRP A 161 -19.39 14.28 -25.72
C TRP A 161 -20.55 13.56 -26.42
N GLN A 162 -21.31 14.23 -27.29
CA GLN A 162 -22.28 13.55 -28.16
C GLN A 162 -21.59 12.57 -29.11
N ALA A 163 -20.51 12.98 -29.77
CA ALA A 163 -19.73 12.08 -30.63
C ALA A 163 -19.16 10.89 -29.86
N MET A 164 -18.62 11.11 -28.65
CA MET A 164 -18.13 10.03 -27.78
C MET A 164 -19.20 9.00 -27.42
N ILE A 165 -20.46 9.43 -27.23
CA ILE A 165 -21.59 8.53 -26.99
C ILE A 165 -21.95 7.75 -28.26
N GLU A 166 -22.06 8.43 -29.41
CA GLU A 166 -22.38 7.82 -30.70
C GLU A 166 -21.33 6.79 -31.13
N ASP A 167 -20.05 7.11 -30.93
CA ASP A 167 -18.91 6.25 -31.21
C ASP A 167 -18.68 5.17 -30.13
N LYS A 168 -19.50 5.16 -29.07
CA LYS A 168 -19.40 4.22 -27.92
C LYS A 168 -18.04 4.24 -27.23
N ASN A 169 -17.42 5.43 -27.14
CA ASN A 169 -16.09 5.66 -26.55
C ASN A 169 -16.13 6.19 -25.10
N THR A 170 -17.32 6.30 -24.51
CA THR A 170 -17.51 6.66 -23.10
C THR A 170 -18.57 5.79 -22.42
N TRP A 171 -18.41 5.60 -21.12
CA TRP A 171 -19.39 4.95 -20.26
C TRP A 171 -19.86 5.92 -19.18
N LEU A 172 -21.11 6.38 -19.28
CA LEU A 172 -21.70 7.39 -18.40
C LEU A 172 -22.70 6.79 -17.41
N PHE A 173 -22.34 5.67 -16.79
CA PHE A 173 -23.07 5.08 -15.67
C PHE A 173 -22.12 4.78 -14.51
N ASN A 174 -22.50 5.19 -13.30
CA ASN A 174 -21.70 4.98 -12.10
C ASN A 174 -21.70 3.52 -11.62
N LYS A 175 -20.99 3.22 -10.52
CA LYS A 175 -20.86 1.87 -9.98
C LYS A 175 -22.18 1.29 -9.44
N GLU A 176 -23.20 2.11 -9.23
CA GLU A 176 -24.57 1.70 -8.87
C GLU A 176 -25.45 1.43 -10.10
N GLY A 177 -24.98 1.76 -11.31
CA GLY A 177 -25.74 1.64 -12.56
C GLY A 177 -26.57 2.87 -12.92
N ASN A 178 -26.46 3.96 -12.17
CA ASN A 178 -27.18 5.20 -12.45
C ASN A 178 -26.45 6.02 -13.52
N ALA A 179 -27.21 6.65 -14.41
CA ALA A 179 -26.66 7.57 -15.41
C ALA A 179 -26.00 8.78 -14.72
N ILE A 180 -24.89 9.25 -15.28
CA ILE A 180 -24.14 10.42 -14.80
C ILE A 180 -23.90 11.42 -15.93
N ALA A 181 -23.65 12.67 -15.58
CA ALA A 181 -23.12 13.66 -16.52
C ALA A 181 -21.63 13.42 -16.79
N TYR A 182 -21.14 13.79 -17.97
CA TYR A 182 -19.71 13.68 -18.31
C TYR A 182 -18.81 14.49 -17.36
N SER A 183 -19.34 15.55 -16.73
CA SER A 183 -18.62 16.37 -15.75
C SER A 183 -18.32 15.61 -14.45
N GLU A 184 -19.00 14.49 -14.19
CA GLU A 184 -18.77 13.61 -13.04
C GLU A 184 -17.68 12.57 -13.31
N LEU A 185 -17.14 12.51 -14.53
CA LEU A 185 -16.05 11.61 -14.85
C LEU A 185 -14.76 11.98 -14.08
N PRO A 186 -13.96 10.97 -13.68
CA PRO A 186 -12.69 11.19 -13.02
C PRO A 186 -11.77 12.08 -13.86
N GLN A 187 -11.02 12.96 -13.21
CA GLN A 187 -10.09 13.87 -13.88
C GLN A 187 -8.67 13.30 -14.03
N SER A 188 -8.39 12.15 -13.42
CA SER A 188 -7.09 11.48 -13.44
C SER A 188 -7.29 9.97 -13.30
N LEU A 189 -6.33 9.21 -13.82
CA LEU A 189 -6.12 7.82 -13.43
C LEU A 189 -5.75 7.70 -11.94
N GLY A 190 -5.82 6.47 -11.41
CA GLY A 190 -5.61 6.14 -10.01
C GLY A 190 -6.91 5.66 -9.36
N LEU A 191 -6.92 4.43 -8.82
CA LEU A 191 -8.09 3.78 -8.23
C LEU A 191 -8.91 4.66 -7.28
N GLN A 192 -8.27 5.52 -6.49
CA GLN A 192 -8.95 6.46 -5.58
C GLN A 192 -9.92 7.43 -6.25
N HIS A 193 -9.79 7.65 -7.56
CA HIS A 193 -10.68 8.50 -8.35
C HIS A 193 -11.82 7.72 -9.03
N PHE A 194 -11.83 6.38 -8.95
CA PHE A 194 -12.82 5.53 -9.59
C PHE A 194 -13.71 4.85 -8.57
N GLY A 195 -14.99 4.66 -8.91
CA GLY A 195 -15.82 3.70 -8.21
C GLY A 195 -15.31 2.26 -8.37
N ASN A 196 -15.34 1.48 -7.29
CA ASN A 196 -15.14 0.02 -7.39
C ASN A 196 -16.45 -0.65 -7.84
N ASP A 197 -16.53 -1.02 -9.11
CA ASP A 197 -17.66 -1.77 -9.63
C ASP A 197 -17.41 -3.29 -9.47
N GLN A 198 -17.95 -3.85 -8.40
CA GLN A 198 -17.76 -5.27 -8.06
C GLN A 198 -18.43 -6.21 -9.07
N TYR A 199 -19.54 -5.79 -9.69
CA TYR A 199 -20.20 -6.56 -10.75
C TYR A 199 -19.31 -6.59 -12.00
N ARG A 200 -18.66 -5.46 -12.33
CA ARG A 200 -17.72 -5.38 -13.44
C ARG A 200 -16.54 -6.31 -13.25
N ALA A 201 -16.06 -6.44 -12.02
CA ALA A 201 -15.02 -7.41 -11.70
C ALA A 201 -15.55 -8.86 -11.76
N LEU A 202 -16.72 -9.14 -11.20
CA LEU A 202 -17.34 -10.46 -11.22
C LEU A 202 -17.55 -10.97 -12.64
N MET A 203 -18.00 -10.10 -13.56
CA MET A 203 -18.10 -10.42 -14.99
C MET A 203 -16.75 -10.85 -15.58
N TYR A 204 -15.66 -10.13 -15.26
CA TYR A 204 -14.31 -10.49 -15.71
C TYR A 204 -13.88 -11.88 -15.21
N PHE A 205 -14.15 -12.20 -13.94
CA PHE A 205 -13.78 -13.48 -13.34
C PHE A 205 -14.72 -14.64 -13.71
N SER A 206 -15.93 -14.35 -14.21
CA SER A 206 -16.89 -15.37 -14.68
C SER A 206 -16.64 -15.85 -16.11
N ARG A 207 -15.61 -15.32 -16.78
CA ARG A 207 -15.21 -15.77 -18.12
C ARG A 207 -14.77 -17.22 -18.14
N GLY A 208 -15.16 -17.93 -19.19
CA GLY A 208 -14.91 -19.36 -19.35
C GLY A 208 -15.83 -20.25 -18.50
N VAL A 209 -16.88 -19.70 -17.87
CA VAL A 209 -17.86 -20.46 -17.07
C VAL A 209 -19.25 -20.37 -17.70
N GLY A 210 -19.86 -19.19 -17.70
CA GLY A 210 -21.16 -18.94 -18.35
C GLY A 210 -21.07 -18.14 -19.65
N TRP A 211 -19.91 -17.55 -19.94
CA TRP A 211 -19.67 -16.69 -21.09
C TRP A 211 -18.17 -16.50 -21.37
N ASP A 212 -17.81 -15.94 -22.52
CA ASP A 212 -16.47 -15.39 -22.78
C ASP A 212 -16.52 -14.20 -23.75
N LYS A 213 -15.39 -13.51 -23.96
CA LYS A 213 -15.31 -12.44 -24.97
C LYS A 213 -15.65 -13.01 -26.36
N PRO A 214 -16.57 -12.39 -27.11
CA PRO A 214 -16.76 -12.72 -28.51
C PRO A 214 -15.54 -12.29 -29.33
N LYS A 215 -15.40 -12.83 -30.55
CA LYS A 215 -14.27 -12.51 -31.45
C LYS A 215 -14.17 -11.01 -31.78
N SER A 216 -15.30 -10.32 -31.81
CA SER A 216 -15.39 -8.89 -32.08
C SER A 216 -16.17 -8.22 -30.95
N PRO A 217 -15.50 -7.94 -29.81
CA PRO A 217 -16.16 -7.35 -28.65
C PRO A 217 -16.56 -5.90 -28.92
N VAL A 218 -17.71 -5.48 -28.39
CA VAL A 218 -18.06 -4.07 -28.31
C VAL A 218 -17.24 -3.36 -27.23
N PRO A 219 -16.98 -2.04 -27.34
CA PRO A 219 -16.47 -1.26 -26.22
C PRO A 219 -17.33 -1.45 -24.97
N PHE A 220 -16.71 -1.44 -23.79
CA PHE A 220 -17.41 -1.62 -22.51
C PHE A 220 -18.22 -2.94 -22.37
N LEU A 221 -17.87 -4.01 -23.12
CA LEU A 221 -18.55 -5.30 -23.13
C LEU A 221 -19.04 -5.79 -21.76
N GLU A 222 -18.14 -5.88 -20.76
CA GLU A 222 -18.54 -6.31 -19.43
C GLU A 222 -19.51 -5.36 -18.74
N PHE A 223 -19.45 -4.04 -19.00
CA PHE A 223 -20.36 -3.08 -18.38
C PHE A 223 -21.80 -3.27 -18.86
N TYR A 224 -22.00 -3.57 -20.15
CA TYR A 224 -23.33 -3.91 -20.67
C TYR A 224 -23.91 -5.14 -19.98
N TRP A 225 -23.10 -6.19 -19.77
CA TRP A 225 -23.49 -7.34 -18.96
C TRP A 225 -23.87 -6.95 -17.54
N THR A 226 -23.03 -6.13 -16.86
CA THR A 226 -23.34 -5.71 -15.49
C THR A 226 -24.63 -4.91 -15.40
N LYS A 227 -24.93 -4.08 -16.41
CA LYS A 227 -26.13 -3.25 -16.42
C LYS A 227 -27.40 -4.11 -16.45
N SER A 228 -27.38 -5.25 -17.15
CA SER A 228 -28.52 -6.18 -17.16
C SER A 228 -28.58 -7.10 -15.94
N LEU A 229 -27.43 -7.50 -15.36
CA LEU A 229 -27.39 -8.52 -14.30
C LEU A 229 -27.43 -7.98 -12.86
N ARG A 230 -27.14 -6.68 -12.67
CA ARG A 230 -26.97 -6.10 -11.33
C ARG A 230 -28.21 -6.22 -10.45
N GLU A 231 -29.40 -6.19 -11.05
CA GLU A 231 -30.68 -6.33 -10.31
C GLU A 231 -30.99 -7.80 -9.96
N ASP A 232 -30.45 -8.76 -10.71
CA ASP A 232 -30.71 -10.19 -10.53
C ASP A 232 -29.79 -10.86 -9.50
N ILE A 233 -28.65 -10.24 -9.20
CA ILE A 233 -27.63 -10.79 -8.31
C ILE A 233 -27.36 -9.80 -7.19
N ASP A 234 -27.76 -10.14 -5.97
CA ASP A 234 -27.26 -9.44 -4.79
C ASP A 234 -25.83 -9.91 -4.50
N ILE A 235 -24.83 -9.12 -4.87
CA ILE A 235 -23.43 -9.50 -4.67
C ILE A 235 -23.00 -9.45 -3.19
N SER A 236 -23.76 -8.75 -2.34
CA SER A 236 -23.44 -8.58 -0.91
C SER A 236 -23.63 -9.87 -0.10
N GLN A 237 -24.38 -10.84 -0.63
CA GLN A 237 -24.56 -12.16 0.00
C GLN A 237 -23.29 -13.04 -0.08
N PHE A 238 -22.32 -12.67 -0.92
CA PHE A 238 -21.10 -13.45 -1.13
C PHE A 238 -19.90 -12.80 -0.44
N ASP A 239 -19.09 -13.63 0.19
CA ASP A 239 -17.79 -13.19 0.70
C ASP A 239 -16.74 -13.15 -0.42
N LEU A 240 -16.63 -12.01 -1.08
CA LEU A 240 -15.65 -11.78 -2.16
C LEU A 240 -14.20 -11.63 -1.66
N LYS A 241 -13.91 -11.95 -0.39
CA LYS A 241 -12.56 -12.00 0.18
C LYS A 241 -12.03 -13.42 0.31
N THR A 242 -12.85 -14.44 0.08
CA THR A 242 -12.45 -15.84 0.18
C THR A 242 -12.67 -16.58 -1.13
N MET A 243 -11.86 -17.62 -1.38
CA MET A 243 -12.00 -18.45 -2.59
C MET A 243 -13.39 -19.10 -2.68
N PRO A 244 -13.94 -19.74 -1.63
CA PRO A 244 -15.29 -20.32 -1.70
C PRO A 244 -16.37 -19.27 -1.98
N GLY A 245 -16.34 -18.12 -1.32
CA GLY A 245 -17.34 -17.07 -1.53
C GLY A 245 -17.29 -16.47 -2.93
N TYR A 246 -16.09 -16.27 -3.48
CA TYR A 246 -15.95 -15.76 -4.85
C TYR A 246 -16.37 -16.79 -5.90
N LEU A 247 -16.06 -18.08 -5.71
CA LEU A 247 -16.52 -19.13 -6.63
C LEU A 247 -18.03 -19.27 -6.61
N ALA A 248 -18.67 -19.14 -5.43
CA ALA A 248 -20.13 -19.10 -5.32
C ALA A 248 -20.73 -17.91 -6.08
N ALA A 249 -20.10 -16.73 -5.99
CA ALA A 249 -20.51 -15.56 -6.77
C ALA A 249 -20.37 -15.79 -8.29
N ILE A 250 -19.27 -16.40 -8.74
CA ILE A 250 -19.05 -16.74 -10.17
C ILE A 250 -20.10 -17.73 -10.64
N GLU A 251 -20.42 -18.74 -9.82
CA GLU A 251 -21.43 -19.73 -10.14
C GLU A 251 -22.81 -19.09 -10.29
N ALA A 252 -23.25 -18.31 -9.28
CA ALA A 252 -24.52 -17.58 -9.32
C ALA A 252 -24.61 -16.64 -10.52
N ASN A 253 -23.55 -15.86 -10.79
CA ASN A 253 -23.48 -14.96 -11.93
C ASN A 253 -23.54 -15.70 -13.26
N SER A 254 -22.85 -16.84 -13.37
CA SER A 254 -22.87 -17.65 -14.59
C SER A 254 -24.24 -18.28 -14.84
N GLN A 255 -24.96 -18.70 -13.79
CA GLN A 255 -26.34 -19.18 -13.94
C GLN A 255 -27.29 -18.06 -14.38
N ALA A 256 -27.17 -16.86 -13.80
CA ALA A 256 -27.96 -15.70 -14.22
C ALA A 256 -27.67 -15.32 -15.68
N ILE A 257 -26.39 -15.31 -16.08
CA ILE A 257 -25.98 -15.13 -17.47
C ILE A 257 -26.70 -16.12 -18.38
N LEU A 258 -26.66 -17.42 -18.10
CA LEU A 258 -27.25 -18.47 -18.95
C LEU A 258 -28.79 -18.42 -19.01
N ALA A 259 -29.43 -17.89 -17.97
CA ALA A 259 -30.88 -17.72 -17.92
C ALA A 259 -31.37 -16.51 -18.74
N LEU A 260 -30.50 -15.51 -18.94
CA LEU A 260 -30.86 -14.26 -19.61
C LEU A 260 -31.16 -14.48 -21.09
N LYS A 261 -32.24 -13.87 -21.58
CA LYS A 261 -32.68 -13.91 -22.98
C LYS A 261 -32.93 -12.50 -23.47
N ASP A 262 -31.86 -11.74 -23.60
CA ASP A 262 -31.89 -10.36 -24.06
C ASP A 262 -31.38 -10.27 -25.51
N LYS A 263 -32.08 -9.49 -26.34
CA LYS A 263 -31.71 -9.20 -27.72
C LYS A 263 -30.96 -7.87 -27.86
N ASP A 264 -30.93 -7.07 -26.80
CA ASP A 264 -30.23 -5.80 -26.71
C ASP A 264 -29.62 -5.65 -25.30
N LEU A 265 -28.64 -6.51 -25.01
CA LEU A 265 -28.04 -6.62 -23.69
C LEU A 265 -27.51 -5.28 -23.20
N GLY A 266 -28.13 -4.72 -22.16
CA GLY A 266 -27.77 -3.46 -21.53
C GLY A 266 -27.88 -2.22 -22.44
N GLY A 267 -28.52 -2.34 -23.61
CA GLY A 267 -28.54 -1.30 -24.65
C GLY A 267 -27.32 -1.30 -25.58
N SER A 268 -26.62 -2.44 -25.71
CA SER A 268 -25.42 -2.58 -26.55
C SER A 268 -25.71 -2.63 -28.06
N GLY A 269 -26.94 -2.93 -28.45
CA GLY A 269 -27.39 -3.30 -29.79
C GLY A 269 -27.07 -4.75 -30.16
N LYS A 270 -26.78 -5.61 -29.18
CA LYS A 270 -26.35 -7.01 -29.36
C LYS A 270 -27.11 -7.98 -28.47
N SER A 271 -27.39 -9.18 -28.97
CA SER A 271 -27.99 -10.24 -28.16
C SER A 271 -26.99 -10.85 -27.18
N VAL A 272 -27.49 -11.59 -26.18
CA VAL A 272 -26.64 -12.35 -25.23
C VAL A 272 -25.67 -13.30 -25.94
N GLU A 273 -26.09 -13.95 -27.03
CA GLU A 273 -25.23 -14.86 -27.82
C GLU A 273 -24.13 -14.09 -28.56
N GLU A 274 -24.46 -12.96 -29.18
CA GLU A 274 -23.46 -12.08 -29.82
C GLU A 274 -22.47 -11.50 -28.80
N MET A 275 -22.91 -11.33 -27.54
CA MET A 275 -22.12 -10.86 -26.41
C MET A 275 -21.36 -11.98 -25.69
N GLY A 276 -21.40 -13.20 -26.23
CA GLY A 276 -20.53 -14.31 -25.83
C GLY A 276 -21.09 -15.25 -24.76
N GLN A 277 -22.40 -15.23 -24.52
CA GLN A 277 -23.09 -16.19 -23.66
C GLN A 277 -22.85 -17.65 -24.13
N PHE A 278 -22.62 -18.56 -23.20
CA PHE A 278 -22.53 -19.99 -23.50
C PHE A 278 -23.91 -20.65 -23.58
N THR A 279 -23.97 -21.85 -24.13
CA THR A 279 -25.20 -22.66 -24.16
C THR A 279 -25.44 -23.43 -22.86
N SER A 280 -24.40 -23.58 -22.03
CA SER A 280 -24.43 -24.35 -20.79
C SER A 280 -23.30 -23.92 -19.86
N PHE A 281 -23.45 -24.23 -18.58
CA PHE A 281 -22.45 -23.98 -17.55
C PHE A 281 -21.20 -24.84 -17.75
N ASP A 282 -20.02 -24.22 -17.79
CA ASP A 282 -18.73 -24.91 -17.85
C ASP A 282 -18.14 -25.11 -16.45
N LYS A 283 -18.35 -26.33 -15.92
CA LYS A 283 -17.78 -26.74 -14.62
C LYS A 283 -16.26 -26.78 -14.63
N ALA A 284 -15.63 -27.19 -15.73
CA ALA A 284 -14.16 -27.24 -15.84
C ALA A 284 -13.56 -25.83 -15.82
N GLY A 285 -14.28 -24.85 -16.40
CA GLY A 285 -13.99 -23.43 -16.28
C GLY A 285 -13.97 -22.95 -14.82
N LEU A 286 -15.00 -23.28 -14.05
CA LEU A 286 -15.07 -22.92 -12.62
C LEU A 286 -13.94 -23.59 -11.82
N GLU A 287 -13.70 -24.89 -12.04
CA GLU A 287 -12.60 -25.62 -11.41
C GLU A 287 -11.23 -25.03 -11.75
N LYS A 288 -11.04 -24.54 -12.98
CA LYS A 288 -9.82 -23.83 -13.41
C LYS A 288 -9.66 -22.49 -12.68
N ALA A 289 -10.75 -21.76 -12.42
CA ALA A 289 -10.71 -20.51 -11.66
C ALA A 289 -10.24 -20.74 -10.20
N ALA A 290 -10.55 -21.90 -9.62
CA ALA A 290 -10.17 -22.27 -8.26
C ALA A 290 -8.69 -22.68 -8.08
N LYS A 291 -7.94 -22.89 -9.18
CA LYS A 291 -6.55 -23.39 -9.11
C LYS A 291 -5.58 -22.37 -8.51
N ARG A 292 -4.51 -22.88 -7.89
CA ARG A 292 -3.35 -22.06 -7.50
C ARG A 292 -2.76 -21.36 -8.72
N ASN A 293 -2.31 -20.12 -8.55
CA ASN A 293 -1.80 -19.24 -9.59
C ASN A 293 -2.83 -18.92 -10.70
N SER A 294 -4.13 -19.14 -10.45
CA SER A 294 -5.19 -18.58 -11.28
C SER A 294 -5.30 -17.06 -11.05
N LYS A 295 -6.07 -16.38 -11.92
CA LYS A 295 -6.36 -14.95 -11.73
C LYS A 295 -6.99 -14.67 -10.38
N LEU A 296 -7.92 -15.54 -9.97
CA LEU A 296 -8.66 -15.40 -8.73
C LEU A 296 -7.76 -15.62 -7.51
N ASP A 297 -6.87 -16.62 -7.56
CA ASP A 297 -5.92 -16.86 -6.49
C ASP A 297 -4.87 -15.74 -6.34
N TYR A 298 -4.37 -15.14 -7.43
CA TYR A 298 -3.52 -13.94 -7.34
C TYR A 298 -4.26 -12.75 -6.75
N MET A 299 -5.50 -12.50 -7.19
CA MET A 299 -6.33 -11.41 -6.68
C MET A 299 -6.64 -11.57 -5.20
N LEU A 300 -7.06 -12.77 -4.77
CA LEU A 300 -7.37 -13.04 -3.37
C LEU A 300 -6.11 -12.95 -2.51
N ARG A 301 -4.97 -13.47 -2.99
CA ARG A 301 -3.69 -13.26 -2.31
C ARG A 301 -3.31 -11.80 -2.22
N TYR A 302 -3.55 -10.99 -3.24
CA TYR A 302 -3.30 -9.55 -3.19
C TYR A 302 -4.26 -8.86 -2.23
N LYS A 303 -5.55 -9.20 -2.23
CA LYS A 303 -6.53 -8.70 -1.25
C LYS A 303 -6.12 -9.08 0.15
N THR A 304 -5.77 -10.34 0.39
CA THR A 304 -5.24 -10.78 1.68
C THR A 304 -3.94 -10.05 1.96
N ALA A 305 -3.00 -9.91 1.03
CA ALA A 305 -1.77 -9.15 1.23
C ALA A 305 -1.96 -7.63 1.21
N SER A 306 -3.15 -7.08 0.98
CA SER A 306 -3.46 -5.64 1.09
C SER A 306 -4.39 -5.36 2.28
N THR A 307 -5.13 -6.38 2.74
CA THR A 307 -5.88 -6.40 4.02
C THR A 307 -5.05 -6.91 5.20
N PHE A 308 -4.05 -7.74 4.92
CA PHE A 308 -2.93 -8.23 5.77
C PHE A 308 -1.58 -7.71 5.26
N ASN A 309 -1.61 -6.73 4.36
CA ASN A 309 -0.48 -5.87 4.03
C ASN A 309 0.84 -6.64 3.75
N GLY A 310 0.81 -7.91 3.30
CA GLY A 310 2.00 -8.69 2.98
C GLY A 310 2.94 -8.95 4.15
N LEU A 311 2.49 -9.36 5.35
CA LEU A 311 3.35 -9.21 6.55
C LEU A 311 3.94 -7.79 6.56
N ALA A 312 3.14 -6.77 6.27
CA ALA A 312 3.64 -5.43 6.50
C ALA A 312 3.87 -5.39 7.99
N TYR A 313 5.11 -5.05 8.28
CA TYR A 313 5.69 -4.93 9.59
C TYR A 313 4.89 -4.01 10.54
N ASP A 314 3.82 -3.36 10.04
CA ASP A 314 2.89 -2.44 10.72
C ASP A 314 1.59 -3.07 11.24
N LYS A 315 1.00 -4.07 10.56
CA LYS A 315 -0.39 -4.55 10.80
C LYS A 315 -0.50 -5.99 11.30
N ALA A 316 0.63 -6.69 11.50
CA ALA A 316 0.63 -8.00 12.15
C ALA A 316 0.32 -7.94 13.66
N VAL A 317 0.27 -6.74 14.27
CA VAL A 317 -0.02 -6.57 15.69
C VAL A 317 -0.97 -5.38 15.90
N ASN A 318 -2.00 -5.58 16.74
CA ASN A 318 -2.90 -4.52 17.18
C ASN A 318 -2.09 -3.40 17.88
N TYR A 319 -2.47 -2.13 17.70
CA TYR A 319 -2.09 -1.07 18.64
C TYR A 319 -3.05 -1.08 19.84
N SER A 320 -2.64 -0.49 20.95
CA SER A 320 -3.46 -0.41 22.16
C SER A 320 -4.81 0.22 21.87
N LYS A 321 -5.90 -0.33 22.44
CA LYS A 321 -7.25 0.27 22.35
C LYS A 321 -7.34 1.64 23.03
N ALA A 322 -6.34 2.00 23.83
CA ALA A 322 -6.25 3.32 24.46
C ALA A 322 -5.80 4.42 23.47
N PHE A 323 -5.32 4.05 22.28
CA PHE A 323 -4.82 4.96 21.25
C PHE A 323 -5.79 5.08 20.08
N VAL A 324 -5.74 6.24 19.42
CA VAL A 324 -6.44 6.51 18.16
C VAL A 324 -5.40 6.60 17.04
N SER A 325 -5.63 5.91 15.92
CA SER A 325 -4.81 6.09 14.72
C SER A 325 -5.15 7.44 14.08
N ASN A 326 -4.13 8.30 13.96
CA ASN A 326 -4.26 9.57 13.24
C ASN A 326 -4.11 9.34 11.74
N ASP A 327 -3.13 8.52 11.36
CA ASP A 327 -2.88 8.03 10.01
C ASP A 327 -2.15 6.66 10.04
N GLU A 328 -1.60 6.23 8.90
CA GLU A 328 -0.86 4.97 8.78
C GLU A 328 0.49 4.97 9.52
N PHE A 329 1.01 6.15 9.89
CA PHE A 329 2.35 6.34 10.45
C PHE A 329 2.35 6.87 11.88
N SER A 330 1.18 7.12 12.47
CA SER A 330 1.08 7.71 13.80
C SER A 330 -0.15 7.22 14.56
N ILE A 331 0.06 6.97 15.85
CA ILE A 331 -1.00 6.70 16.83
C ILE A 331 -0.88 7.69 17.99
N GLU A 332 -2.01 8.08 18.57
CA GLU A 332 -2.06 9.09 19.62
C GLU A 332 -2.85 8.63 20.84
N ALA A 333 -2.27 8.83 22.02
CA ALA A 333 -2.89 8.64 23.32
C ALA A 333 -3.67 9.89 23.75
N LYS A 334 -4.64 9.70 24.65
CA LYS A 334 -5.39 10.81 25.25
C LYS A 334 -4.59 11.60 26.29
N GLN A 335 -3.40 11.14 26.63
CA GLN A 335 -2.56 11.71 27.68
C GLN A 335 -1.10 11.72 27.22
N ASP A 336 -0.31 12.55 27.88
CA ASP A 336 1.13 12.57 27.75
C ASP A 336 1.73 11.29 28.31
N LEU A 337 2.41 10.53 27.45
CA LEU A 337 3.02 9.26 27.82
C LEU A 337 4.26 9.48 28.69
N MET A 338 4.97 10.59 28.53
CA MET A 338 6.14 10.95 29.33
C MET A 338 5.77 11.49 30.71
N ALA A 339 4.50 11.86 30.93
CA ALA A 339 4.00 12.22 32.25
C ALA A 339 3.74 11.01 33.17
N LEU A 340 3.80 9.78 32.64
CA LEU A 340 3.65 8.56 33.42
C LEU A 340 4.86 8.32 34.33
N PRO A 341 4.67 7.78 35.54
CA PRO A 341 5.79 7.51 36.42
C PRO A 341 6.66 6.39 35.85
N ALA A 342 7.99 6.53 35.96
CA ALA A 342 8.95 5.49 35.56
C ALA A 342 8.68 4.16 36.29
N LEU A 343 8.29 4.25 37.57
CA LEU A 343 8.00 3.13 38.45
C LEU A 343 6.55 3.13 38.92
N ASN A 344 5.96 1.94 39.07
CA ASN A 344 4.70 1.77 39.78
C ASN A 344 4.92 1.65 41.31
N ASN A 345 3.84 1.54 42.07
CA ASN A 345 3.89 1.43 43.54
C ASN A 345 4.59 0.16 44.07
N GLU A 346 4.81 -0.84 43.22
CA GLU A 346 5.47 -2.10 43.54
C GLU A 346 6.95 -2.11 43.11
N GLY A 347 7.45 -0.99 42.57
CA GLY A 347 8.83 -0.87 42.08
C GLY A 347 9.08 -1.54 40.72
N MET A 348 8.03 -1.92 39.99
CA MET A 348 8.13 -2.36 38.61
C MET A 348 8.18 -1.14 37.68
N ILE A 349 8.93 -1.26 36.59
CA ILE A 349 8.99 -0.21 35.57
C ILE A 349 7.69 -0.17 34.76
N ASN A 350 7.28 1.02 34.35
CA ASN A 350 6.33 1.20 33.26
C ASN A 350 7.13 1.31 31.95
N ALA A 351 6.89 0.42 31.00
CA ALA A 351 7.50 0.47 29.68
C ALA A 351 6.43 0.78 28.63
N ILE A 352 6.62 1.84 27.85
CA ILE A 352 5.77 2.17 26.70
C ILE A 352 6.26 1.34 25.52
N VAL A 353 5.46 0.38 25.04
CA VAL A 353 5.87 -0.51 23.95
C VAL A 353 5.75 0.19 22.61
N GLU A 354 6.88 0.40 21.93
CA GLU A 354 6.93 1.04 20.61
C GLU A 354 6.95 -0.01 19.50
N ILE A 355 7.70 -1.10 19.71
CA ILE A 355 7.87 -2.18 18.74
C ILE A 355 7.54 -3.51 19.42
N PRO A 356 6.37 -4.10 19.13
CA PRO A 356 6.00 -5.42 19.64
C PRO A 356 6.99 -6.51 19.23
N THR A 357 7.20 -7.51 20.10
CA THR A 357 8.06 -8.66 19.78
C THR A 357 7.63 -9.35 18.49
N GLY A 358 8.60 -9.78 17.68
CA GLY A 358 8.38 -10.40 16.38
C GLY A 358 8.06 -9.43 15.24
N THR A 359 7.96 -8.12 15.49
CA THR A 359 7.78 -7.08 14.45
C THR A 359 9.08 -6.34 14.15
N SER A 360 9.17 -5.64 13.02
CA SER A 360 10.39 -4.90 12.64
C SER A 360 10.16 -3.49 12.07
N ALA A 361 8.93 -3.00 12.08
CA ALA A 361 8.67 -1.58 11.82
C ALA A 361 9.26 -0.77 12.98
N LYS A 362 10.16 0.16 12.67
CA LYS A 362 10.83 0.99 13.67
C LYS A 362 9.92 2.16 14.03
N TRP A 363 9.14 1.97 15.09
CA TRP A 363 8.33 3.01 15.72
C TRP A 363 9.07 3.56 16.93
N GLU A 364 8.74 4.79 17.30
CA GLU A 364 9.30 5.49 18.45
C GLU A 364 8.32 6.53 18.98
N LEU A 365 8.46 6.89 20.26
CA LEU A 365 7.76 8.01 20.84
C LEU A 365 8.11 9.31 20.10
N ASN A 366 7.11 10.11 19.74
CA ASN A 366 7.33 11.37 19.06
C ASN A 366 7.92 12.40 20.04
N LYS A 367 9.15 12.85 19.75
CA LYS A 367 9.88 13.83 20.55
C LYS A 367 9.22 15.20 20.62
N GLU A 368 8.44 15.58 19.60
CA GLU A 368 7.73 16.87 19.56
C GLU A 368 6.34 16.80 20.18
N ASN A 369 5.75 15.61 20.24
CA ASN A 369 4.44 15.38 20.82
C ASN A 369 4.40 14.03 21.55
N THR A 370 4.66 14.05 22.84
CA THR A 370 4.76 12.85 23.70
C THR A 370 3.42 12.12 23.91
N ASN A 371 2.32 12.61 23.34
CA ASN A 371 1.08 11.83 23.23
C ASN A 371 1.15 10.83 22.07
N GLN A 372 2.11 10.96 21.15
CA GLN A 372 2.16 10.18 19.91
C GLN A 372 3.29 9.15 19.91
N VAL A 373 3.01 8.00 19.29
CA VAL A 373 4.03 7.04 18.85
C VAL A 373 3.97 7.03 17.32
N ILE A 374 5.11 7.24 16.68
CA ILE A 374 5.23 7.46 15.23
C ILE A 374 6.15 6.43 14.59
N TRP A 375 5.91 6.14 13.31
CA TRP A 375 6.80 5.34 12.50
C TRP A 375 7.97 6.22 12.03
N GLU A 376 9.20 5.85 12.39
CA GLU A 376 10.40 6.56 11.96
C GLU A 376 10.52 6.57 10.43
N PHE A 377 10.84 7.72 9.82
CA PHE A 377 11.12 7.82 8.39
C PHE A 377 12.63 7.94 8.13
N LYS A 378 13.16 7.10 7.24
CA LYS A 378 14.54 7.19 6.76
C LYS A 378 14.55 7.32 5.25
N LYS A 379 15.15 8.41 4.73
CA LYS A 379 15.19 8.74 3.29
C LYS A 379 13.80 8.81 2.64
N GLY A 380 12.83 9.41 3.33
CA GLY A 380 11.46 9.62 2.84
C GLY A 380 10.59 8.37 2.80
N LYS A 381 11.01 7.27 3.43
CA LYS A 381 10.24 6.03 3.55
C LYS A 381 10.15 5.58 5.02
N PRO A 382 9.05 4.93 5.45
CA PRO A 382 8.97 4.33 6.77
C PRO A 382 10.09 3.31 6.97
N ARG A 383 10.79 3.40 8.10
CA ARG A 383 11.95 2.56 8.41
C ARG A 383 11.49 1.21 8.90
N VAL A 384 11.99 0.17 8.24
CA VAL A 384 11.86 -1.22 8.66
C VAL A 384 13.25 -1.75 8.93
N VAL A 385 13.45 -2.40 10.08
CA VAL A 385 14.68 -3.14 10.36
C VAL A 385 14.73 -4.33 9.41
N ASN A 386 15.71 -4.32 8.51
CA ASN A 386 15.91 -5.37 7.50
C ASN A 386 16.69 -6.56 8.08
N TYR A 387 16.11 -7.18 9.11
CA TYR A 387 16.66 -8.35 9.80
C TYR A 387 15.49 -9.23 10.30
N LEU A 388 15.67 -9.96 11.40
CA LEU A 388 14.57 -10.61 12.12
C LEU A 388 13.74 -9.56 12.88
N GLY A 389 12.48 -9.90 13.21
CA GLY A 389 11.70 -9.11 14.16
C GLY A 389 12.38 -9.00 15.52
N TYR A 390 12.06 -7.96 16.29
CA TYR A 390 12.64 -7.73 17.61
C TYR A 390 12.40 -8.95 18.52
N PRO A 391 13.40 -9.43 19.26
CA PRO A 391 13.28 -10.65 20.07
C PRO A 391 12.52 -10.45 21.40
N GLY A 392 12.20 -9.21 21.74
CA GLY A 392 11.37 -8.82 22.89
C GLY A 392 10.53 -7.59 22.54
N ASN A 393 9.60 -7.20 23.41
CA ASN A 393 8.86 -5.96 23.23
C ASN A 393 9.81 -4.80 23.52
N TYR A 394 10.05 -3.96 22.52
CA TYR A 394 10.98 -2.85 22.62
C TYR A 394 10.23 -1.55 22.84
N GLY A 395 10.78 -0.68 23.66
CA GLY A 395 10.27 0.67 23.82
C GLY A 395 11.03 1.44 24.88
N THR A 396 10.35 2.37 25.54
CA THR A 396 11.00 3.35 26.40
C THR A 396 10.39 3.43 27.80
N ILE A 397 11.18 3.91 28.77
CA ILE A 397 10.75 4.15 30.15
C ILE A 397 10.46 5.65 30.34
N PRO A 398 9.23 6.06 30.69
CA PRO A 398 8.87 7.47 30.86
C PRO A 398 9.57 8.07 32.09
N GLN A 399 9.64 9.40 32.16
CA GLN A 399 10.35 10.15 33.21
C GLN A 399 11.81 9.71 33.42
N THR A 400 12.48 9.34 32.33
CA THR A 400 13.92 9.07 32.32
C THR A 400 14.56 9.87 31.20
N ALA A 401 15.80 10.27 31.39
CA ALA A 401 16.70 10.76 30.34
C ALA A 401 18.12 10.64 30.88
N LEU A 402 19.07 10.16 30.08
CA LEU A 402 20.46 10.04 30.50
C LEU A 402 21.35 10.94 29.64
N PRO A 403 22.13 11.86 30.24
CA PRO A 403 22.98 12.78 29.49
C PRO A 403 24.20 12.06 28.90
N LYS A 404 24.81 12.65 27.86
CA LYS A 404 26.00 12.09 27.18
C LYS A 404 27.17 11.84 28.13
N GLU A 405 27.33 12.68 29.15
CA GLU A 405 28.39 12.55 30.16
C GLU A 405 28.23 11.30 31.05
N LEU A 406 27.00 10.76 31.15
CA LEU A 406 26.68 9.54 31.88
C LEU A 406 26.45 8.34 30.95
N GLY A 407 26.77 8.48 29.66
CA GLY A 407 26.65 7.41 28.68
C GLY A 407 25.24 7.24 28.10
N GLY A 408 24.42 8.29 28.07
CA GLY A 408 23.17 8.34 27.29
C GLY A 408 23.27 9.25 26.07
N ASP A 409 22.15 9.54 25.44
CA ASP A 409 22.02 10.43 24.27
C ASP A 409 21.05 11.61 24.52
N GLY A 410 20.52 11.71 25.73
CA GLY A 410 19.49 12.67 26.12
C GLY A 410 18.05 12.21 25.85
N ASP A 411 17.87 11.05 25.21
CA ASP A 411 16.56 10.44 25.05
C ASP A 411 16.19 9.60 26.31
N PRO A 412 14.90 9.26 26.49
CA PRO A 412 14.48 8.37 27.55
C PRO A 412 15.03 6.95 27.38
N LEU A 413 15.27 6.24 28.49
CA LEU A 413 15.94 4.95 28.50
C LEU A 413 15.20 3.88 27.69
N ASP A 414 15.94 3.18 26.83
CA ASP A 414 15.45 2.03 26.09
C ASP A 414 15.32 0.77 26.97
N VAL A 415 14.28 -0.01 26.71
CA VAL A 415 14.03 -1.28 27.40
C VAL A 415 13.52 -2.37 26.46
N ILE A 416 14.00 -3.59 26.71
CA ILE A 416 13.54 -4.82 26.08
C ILE A 416 12.77 -5.63 27.14
N VAL A 417 11.47 -5.79 26.94
CA VAL A 417 10.59 -6.53 27.83
C VAL A 417 10.30 -7.93 27.27
N LEU A 418 10.79 -8.95 27.98
CA LEU A 418 10.62 -10.36 27.63
C LEU A 418 9.27 -10.89 28.11
N GLY A 419 8.55 -11.56 27.19
CA GLY A 419 7.21 -12.07 27.42
C GLY A 419 6.47 -12.29 26.10
N GLN A 420 5.15 -12.45 26.18
CA GLN A 420 4.30 -12.48 24.99
C GLN A 420 4.30 -11.12 24.27
N ALA A 421 3.84 -11.11 23.02
CA ALA A 421 3.70 -9.88 22.25
C ALA A 421 2.70 -8.92 22.89
N VAL A 422 3.12 -7.68 23.10
CA VAL A 422 2.32 -6.60 23.66
C VAL A 422 1.95 -5.61 22.55
N PRO A 423 0.70 -5.14 22.47
CA PRO A 423 0.28 -4.13 21.50
C PRO A 423 1.14 -2.87 21.51
N ARG A 424 1.34 -2.26 20.34
CA ARG A 424 2.04 -0.97 20.21
C ARG A 424 1.29 0.14 20.95
N GLY A 425 2.01 0.98 21.68
CA GLY A 425 1.50 2.04 22.54
C GLY A 425 1.02 1.57 23.91
N GLU A 426 0.93 0.26 24.17
CA GLU A 426 0.54 -0.23 25.48
C GLU A 426 1.64 0.05 26.51
N VAL A 427 1.24 0.38 27.74
CA VAL A 427 2.15 0.53 28.87
C VAL A 427 2.15 -0.79 29.66
N VAL A 428 3.29 -1.48 29.67
CA VAL A 428 3.45 -2.74 30.38
C VAL A 428 4.22 -2.53 31.68
N GLN A 429 3.74 -3.15 32.75
CA GLN A 429 4.48 -3.24 34.01
C GLN A 429 5.46 -4.41 33.92
N ALA A 430 6.74 -4.11 34.08
CA ALA A 430 7.81 -5.10 33.92
C ALA A 430 8.80 -5.06 35.08
N ARG A 431 9.34 -6.23 35.43
CA ARG A 431 10.41 -6.34 36.42
C ARG A 431 11.75 -6.19 35.71
N LEU A 432 12.54 -5.20 36.13
CA LEU A 432 13.91 -5.02 35.64
C LEU A 432 14.82 -6.13 36.18
N ILE A 433 15.56 -6.81 35.31
CA ILE A 433 16.42 -7.96 35.66
C ILE A 433 17.89 -7.76 35.29
N GLY A 434 18.20 -6.78 34.44
CA GLY A 434 19.58 -6.47 34.04
C GLY A 434 19.66 -5.41 32.95
N VAL A 435 20.85 -5.25 32.38
CA VAL A 435 21.13 -4.31 31.28
C VAL A 435 22.12 -4.94 30.31
N LEU A 436 21.86 -4.77 29.01
CA LEU A 436 22.82 -5.07 27.94
C LEU A 436 23.66 -3.82 27.68
N LYS A 437 24.96 -3.93 27.96
CA LYS A 437 25.95 -2.88 27.68
C LYS A 437 26.41 -2.99 26.23
N MET A 438 26.31 -1.90 25.48
CA MET A 438 26.70 -1.86 24.07
C MET A 438 27.06 -0.46 23.59
N LEU A 439 27.83 -0.41 22.50
CA LEU A 439 28.18 0.80 21.78
C LEU A 439 27.51 0.81 20.40
N ASP A 440 27.05 1.98 19.98
CA ASP A 440 26.57 2.29 18.64
C ASP A 440 27.46 3.39 18.04
N ASP A 441 28.27 3.04 17.04
CA ASP A 441 29.27 3.93 16.44
C ASP A 441 30.22 4.58 17.48
N GLY A 442 30.47 3.88 18.59
CA GLY A 442 31.34 4.31 19.69
C GLY A 442 30.66 5.15 20.78
N GLU A 443 29.38 5.50 20.63
CA GLU A 443 28.57 6.10 21.68
C GLU A 443 27.89 4.99 22.52
N GLN A 444 27.71 5.21 23.82
CA GLN A 444 27.09 4.22 24.71
C GLN A 444 25.58 4.15 24.44
N ASP A 445 25.06 2.93 24.26
CA ASP A 445 23.69 2.67 23.82
C ASP A 445 23.02 1.55 24.64
N ASP A 446 23.05 1.69 25.96
CA ASP A 446 22.58 0.65 26.88
C ASP A 446 21.10 0.29 26.67
N LYS A 447 20.79 -1.02 26.78
CA LYS A 447 19.41 -1.52 26.69
C LYS A 447 19.03 -2.22 27.99
N LEU A 448 18.10 -1.65 28.74
CA LEU A 448 17.59 -2.30 29.94
C LEU A 448 16.83 -3.59 29.57
N ILE A 449 16.98 -4.62 30.40
CA ILE A 449 16.32 -5.92 30.20
C ILE A 449 15.32 -6.14 31.32
N ALA A 450 14.06 -6.35 30.95
CA ALA A 450 12.97 -6.58 31.89
C ALA A 450 12.11 -7.78 31.47
N VAL A 451 11.29 -8.29 32.39
CA VAL A 451 10.35 -9.39 32.14
C VAL A 451 8.93 -8.98 32.51
N ILE A 452 7.95 -9.45 31.74
CA ILE A 452 6.54 -9.35 32.16
C ILE A 452 6.37 -10.23 33.40
N ALA A 453 5.98 -9.61 34.52
CA ALA A 453 5.95 -10.28 35.83
C ALA A 453 4.63 -11.00 36.13
N ASN A 454 3.57 -10.75 35.35
CA ASN A 454 2.23 -11.32 35.53
C ASN A 454 1.83 -12.18 34.32
N ASP A 455 1.28 -13.37 34.56
CA ASP A 455 0.77 -14.29 33.54
C ASP A 455 1.75 -14.55 32.38
N SER A 456 3.03 -14.67 32.73
CA SER A 456 4.15 -14.77 31.78
C SER A 456 5.01 -15.98 32.12
N PRO A 457 5.59 -16.68 31.12
CA PRO A 457 6.59 -17.71 31.37
C PRO A 457 7.77 -17.21 32.21
N PHE A 458 8.07 -15.90 32.18
CA PHE A 458 9.17 -15.28 32.90
C PHE A 458 8.77 -14.68 34.26
N GLN A 459 7.55 -14.93 34.75
CA GLN A 459 7.00 -14.28 35.95
C GLN A 459 7.89 -14.41 37.21
N ASP A 460 8.65 -15.50 37.33
CA ASP A 460 9.50 -15.81 38.48
C ASP A 460 10.97 -15.40 38.28
N VAL A 461 11.31 -14.84 37.12
CA VAL A 461 12.68 -14.40 36.79
C VAL A 461 12.96 -13.05 37.46
N THR A 462 14.11 -12.98 38.13
CA THR A 462 14.54 -11.81 38.93
C THR A 462 15.96 -11.32 38.62
N SER A 463 16.73 -12.05 37.79
CA SER A 463 18.11 -11.70 37.41
C SER A 463 18.48 -12.28 36.04
N MET A 464 19.52 -11.74 35.40
CA MET A 464 20.04 -12.27 34.13
C MET A 464 20.58 -13.69 34.32
N LYS A 465 21.30 -13.94 35.43
CA LYS A 465 21.76 -15.29 35.77
C LYS A 465 20.62 -16.30 35.90
N GLN A 466 19.49 -15.92 36.49
CA GLN A 466 18.33 -16.81 36.60
C GLN A 466 17.73 -17.08 35.21
N LEU A 467 17.59 -16.03 34.38
CA LEU A 467 17.12 -16.15 32.99
C LEU A 467 17.96 -17.17 32.22
N ASP A 468 19.29 -17.08 32.28
CA ASP A 468 20.19 -18.00 31.58
C ASP A 468 20.09 -19.44 32.09
N SER A 469 19.85 -19.61 33.40
CA SER A 469 19.75 -20.94 34.01
C SER A 469 18.42 -21.65 33.72
N GLU A 470 17.33 -20.91 33.58
CA GLU A 470 15.97 -21.45 33.41
C GLU A 470 15.51 -21.44 31.93
N PHE A 471 16.01 -20.48 31.14
CA PHE A 471 15.61 -20.23 29.75
C PHE A 471 16.84 -20.12 28.83
N GLY A 472 17.53 -21.24 28.64
CA GLY A 472 18.76 -21.30 27.85
C GLY A 472 18.63 -20.68 26.45
N GLY A 473 19.59 -19.81 26.11
CA GLY A 473 19.71 -19.16 24.79
C GLY A 473 18.93 -17.86 24.62
N VAL A 474 18.09 -17.45 25.58
CA VAL A 474 17.34 -16.17 25.46
C VAL A 474 18.28 -14.96 25.42
N SER A 475 19.25 -14.89 26.34
CA SER A 475 20.24 -13.81 26.36
C SER A 475 21.15 -13.81 25.12
N ASP A 476 21.49 -14.99 24.59
CA ASP A 476 22.26 -15.12 23.34
C ASP A 476 21.48 -14.59 22.14
N ILE A 477 20.19 -14.89 22.03
CA ILE A 477 19.32 -14.39 20.94
C ILE A 477 19.28 -12.87 20.97
N ILE A 478 19.04 -12.27 22.13
CA ILE A 478 18.99 -10.81 22.29
C ILE A 478 20.33 -10.19 21.90
N LYS A 479 21.44 -10.70 22.45
CA LYS A 479 22.80 -10.23 22.17
C LYS A 479 23.13 -10.31 20.68
N LEU A 480 22.85 -11.45 20.04
CA LEU A 480 23.12 -11.65 18.62
C LEU A 480 22.28 -10.73 17.75
N TRP A 481 21.03 -10.50 18.11
CA TRP A 481 20.15 -9.60 17.36
C TRP A 481 20.70 -8.16 17.38
N PHE A 482 20.98 -7.60 18.57
CA PHE A 482 21.47 -6.23 18.70
C PHE A 482 22.88 -6.02 18.17
N ALA A 483 23.73 -7.05 18.17
CA ALA A 483 25.04 -6.99 17.53
C ALA A 483 24.98 -6.93 15.99
N ASN A 484 23.86 -7.33 15.35
CA ASN A 484 23.83 -7.55 13.90
C ASN A 484 22.70 -6.85 13.15
N TYR A 485 21.69 -6.28 13.83
CA TYR A 485 20.48 -5.76 13.17
C TYR A 485 20.71 -4.61 12.17
N LYS A 486 21.86 -3.92 12.25
CA LYS A 486 22.28 -2.88 11.30
C LYS A 486 23.15 -3.40 10.14
N GLY A 487 23.46 -4.71 10.09
CA GLY A 487 24.36 -5.31 9.12
C GLY A 487 25.84 -5.24 9.51
N ALA A 488 26.71 -5.81 8.67
CA ALA A 488 28.13 -6.00 8.97
C ALA A 488 28.92 -4.70 9.23
N ASP A 489 28.51 -3.59 8.61
CA ASP A 489 29.14 -2.27 8.77
C ASP A 489 28.33 -1.34 9.70
N GLY A 490 27.54 -1.94 10.60
CA GLY A 490 26.55 -1.23 11.40
C GLY A 490 27.07 -0.57 12.69
N GLY A 491 28.37 -0.69 12.99
CA GLY A 491 28.99 -0.01 14.14
C GLY A 491 28.59 -0.54 15.52
N MET A 492 27.92 -1.69 15.61
CA MET A 492 27.42 -2.23 16.89
C MET A 492 28.49 -3.06 17.62
N GLU A 493 28.77 -2.72 18.88
CA GLU A 493 29.68 -3.48 19.75
C GLU A 493 28.99 -3.88 21.06
N VAL A 494 28.81 -5.18 21.29
CA VAL A 494 28.22 -5.66 22.56
C VAL A 494 29.30 -5.92 23.60
N GLN A 495 29.18 -5.26 24.76
CA GLN A 495 30.11 -5.38 25.89
C GLN A 495 29.70 -6.48 26.88
N GLY A 496 28.41 -6.82 26.95
CA GLY A 496 27.89 -7.93 27.77
C GLY A 496 26.66 -7.54 28.58
N TYR A 497 26.24 -8.44 29.47
CA TYR A 497 25.13 -8.20 30.39
C TYR A 497 25.64 -7.86 31.79
N GLU A 498 24.96 -6.93 32.45
CA GLU A 498 25.10 -6.65 33.87
C GLU A 498 23.78 -6.96 34.59
N GLU A 499 23.88 -7.29 35.89
CA GLU A 499 22.75 -7.74 36.70
C GLU A 499 21.82 -6.59 37.14
N ALA A 500 20.66 -6.95 37.67
CA ALA A 500 19.62 -6.01 38.12
C ALA A 500 20.11 -4.80 38.95
N PRO A 501 21.08 -4.92 39.89
CA PRO A 501 21.55 -3.74 40.65
C PRO A 501 22.17 -2.64 39.77
N VAL A 502 22.93 -3.01 38.74
CA VAL A 502 23.54 -2.04 37.80
C VAL A 502 22.46 -1.38 36.95
N ALA A 503 21.48 -2.17 36.49
CA ALA A 503 20.35 -1.66 35.73
C ALA A 503 19.49 -0.67 36.56
N GLN A 504 19.30 -0.96 37.85
CA GLN A 504 18.61 -0.07 38.78
C GLN A 504 19.36 1.24 39.02
N GLU A 505 20.69 1.20 39.10
CA GLU A 505 21.51 2.41 39.21
C GLU A 505 21.36 3.31 37.97
N VAL A 506 21.42 2.73 36.76
CA VAL A 506 21.21 3.46 35.50
C VAL A 506 19.81 4.09 35.46
N LEU A 507 18.78 3.32 35.83
CA LEU A 507 17.40 3.84 35.90
C LEU A 507 17.28 5.01 36.88
N GLN A 508 17.84 4.87 38.09
CA GLN A 508 17.78 5.90 39.12
C GLN A 508 18.46 7.20 38.67
N GLN A 509 19.64 7.10 38.07
CA GLN A 509 20.37 8.25 37.53
C GLN A 509 19.57 8.98 36.44
N ALA A 510 18.93 8.22 35.54
CA ALA A 510 18.13 8.80 34.47
C ALA A 510 16.84 9.46 34.99
N MET A 511 16.22 8.90 36.04
CA MET A 511 15.06 9.50 36.71
C MET A 511 15.44 10.81 37.42
N GLU A 512 16.58 10.82 38.13
CA GLU A 512 17.10 12.00 38.81
C GLU A 512 17.39 13.12 37.82
N TYR A 513 18.13 12.83 36.75
CA TYR A 513 18.43 13.81 35.72
C TYR A 513 17.17 14.38 35.05
N HIS A 514 16.22 13.53 34.67
CA HIS A 514 14.94 14.00 34.11
C HIS A 514 14.21 14.95 35.07
N SER A 515 14.19 14.64 36.37
CA SER A 515 13.54 15.47 37.38
C SER A 515 14.19 16.85 37.57
N GLU A 516 15.49 16.98 37.27
CA GLU A 516 16.22 18.26 37.35
C GLU A 516 16.02 19.15 36.13
N GLN A 517 15.55 18.60 35.00
CA GLN A 517 15.32 19.31 33.74
C GLN A 517 13.87 19.79 33.54
N GLY A 518 12.90 19.22 34.29
CA GLY A 518 11.48 19.59 34.27
C GLY A 518 11.11 20.62 35.34
#